data_AF-A0A3C0BG14-F1
#
_entry.id   AF-A0A3C0BG14-F1
#
_cell.length_a   1.000
_cell.length_b   1.000
_cell.length_c   1.000
_cell.angle_alpha   90.00
_cell.angle_beta   90.00
_cell.angle_gamma   90.00
#
_symmetry.space_group_name_H-M   'P 1'
#
loop_
_entity.id
_entity.type
_entity.pdbx_description
1 polymer ?
#
loop_
_entity_poly.entity_id
_entity_poly.type
_entity_poly.pdbx_seq_one_letter_code
_entity_poly.pdbx_strand_id
1 'polypeptide(L)'
;NPDTLSRYVDWSLGTEKSRGITGGQSMELQYKPEGFFNMANTKIPYSAGSAISEDQVLARLVNRAEVIFDISGDELNTYMEVNEPSSGIVQDKPEYTNINNGIGLFSSRFSVNTRDFNRPGKVMTIGVPTEQRLMAGPLKFIKKPGN
;
A
#
# COMPACT_ATOMS: atom_id res chain seq x y z
N ASN A 1 -17.22 21.62 -13.48
CA ASN A 1 -18.07 21.06 -12.41
C ASN A 1 -17.34 19.92 -11.74
N PRO A 2 -16.72 20.13 -10.56
CA PRO A 2 -15.97 19.08 -9.87
C PRO A 2 -16.95 18.23 -9.05
N ASP A 3 -17.86 17.52 -9.72
CA ASP A 3 -18.84 16.65 -9.06
C ASP A 3 -18.18 15.35 -8.54
N THR A 4 -17.03 14.97 -9.11
CA THR A 4 -16.32 13.74 -8.77
C THR A 4 -14.90 14.03 -8.25
N LEU A 5 -14.62 13.62 -7.02
CA LEU A 5 -13.29 13.68 -6.42
C LEU A 5 -12.57 12.32 -6.55
N SER A 6 -11.34 12.32 -7.08
CA SER A 6 -10.49 11.12 -7.11
C SER A 6 -9.85 10.89 -5.75
N ARG A 7 -10.01 9.67 -5.21
CA ARG A 7 -9.39 9.21 -3.97
C ARG A 7 -8.80 7.82 -4.16
N TYR A 8 -7.80 7.49 -3.34
CA TYR A 8 -7.23 6.16 -3.23
C TYR A 8 -7.04 5.81 -1.76
N VAL A 9 -6.86 4.52 -1.49
CA VAL A 9 -6.54 3.99 -0.16
C VAL A 9 -5.43 2.96 -0.31
N ASP A 10 -4.48 3.00 0.61
CA ASP A 10 -3.37 2.06 0.62
C ASP A 10 -3.59 0.98 1.68
N TRP A 11 -3.30 -0.25 1.28
CA TRP A 11 -3.34 -1.42 2.14
C TRP A 11 -2.00 -2.13 2.09
N SER A 12 -1.30 -2.15 3.23
CA SER A 12 -0.10 -2.95 3.39
C SER A 12 -0.48 -4.42 3.60
N LEU A 13 0.06 -5.29 2.74
CA LEU A 13 -0.06 -6.75 2.83
C LEU A 13 1.01 -7.38 3.74
N GLY A 14 1.91 -6.56 4.30
CA GLY A 14 3.03 -7.00 5.12
C GLY A 14 4.38 -6.87 4.42
N THR A 15 5.40 -7.36 5.09
CA THR A 15 6.80 -7.34 4.65
C THR A 15 7.43 -8.69 4.93
N GLU A 16 8.23 -9.19 4.00
CA GLU A 16 9.00 -10.41 4.16
C GLU A 16 10.48 -10.09 4.04
N LYS A 17 11.31 -10.73 4.87
CA LYS A 17 12.77 -10.60 4.82
C LYS A 17 13.36 -11.88 4.24
N SER A 18 14.28 -11.76 3.28
CA SER A 18 15.01 -12.92 2.77
C SER A 18 15.92 -13.50 3.86
N ARG A 19 16.23 -14.80 3.75
CA ARG A 19 17.18 -15.49 4.65
C ARG A 19 18.63 -15.12 4.39
N GLY A 20 18.91 -14.45 3.27
CA GLY A 20 20.25 -14.03 2.89
C GLY A 20 20.26 -13.21 1.60
N ILE A 21 21.48 -12.87 1.16
CA ILE A 21 21.73 -11.97 0.03
C ILE A 21 21.96 -12.69 -1.30
N THR A 22 22.04 -14.02 -1.30
CA THR A 22 22.36 -14.83 -2.49
C THR A 22 21.19 -14.92 -3.49
N GLY A 23 19.99 -14.46 -3.11
CA GLY A 23 18.78 -14.54 -3.93
C GLY A 23 18.26 -15.97 -4.10
N GLY A 24 17.22 -16.13 -4.93
CA GLY A 24 16.65 -17.44 -5.30
C GLY A 24 15.64 -18.04 -4.30
N GLN A 25 15.39 -17.36 -3.18
CA GLN A 25 14.34 -17.78 -2.22
C GLN A 25 12.94 -17.42 -2.77
N SER A 26 11.97 -18.33 -2.60
CA SER A 26 10.55 -17.99 -2.78
C SER A 26 10.07 -17.11 -1.63
N MET A 27 9.52 -15.95 -1.98
CA MET A 27 8.93 -15.00 -1.03
C MET A 27 7.44 -14.86 -1.35
N GLU A 28 6.60 -15.00 -0.33
CA GLU A 28 5.15 -15.02 -0.48
C GLU A 28 4.53 -14.12 0.57
N LEU A 29 3.63 -13.23 0.14
CA LEU A 29 2.79 -12.45 1.04
C LEU A 29 1.37 -13.02 1.00
N GLN A 30 0.79 -13.25 2.17
CA GLN A 30 -0.54 -13.82 2.25
C GLN A 30 -1.61 -12.76 1.92
N TYR A 31 -2.39 -13.02 0.88
CA TYR A 31 -3.58 -12.25 0.55
C TYR A 31 -4.85 -12.96 1.01
N LYS A 32 -5.71 -12.25 1.76
CA LYS A 32 -7.04 -12.73 2.16
C LYS A 32 -8.12 -11.76 1.66
N PRO A 33 -9.12 -12.22 0.88
CA PRO A 33 -10.18 -11.37 0.37
C PRO A 33 -10.94 -10.60 1.46
N GLU A 34 -11.13 -11.19 2.64
CA GLU A 34 -11.82 -10.55 3.77
C GLU A 34 -11.08 -9.30 4.24
N GLY A 35 -9.74 -9.34 4.21
CA GLY A 35 -8.89 -8.20 4.56
C GLY A 35 -9.12 -7.00 3.63
N PHE A 36 -9.33 -7.25 2.34
CA PHE A 36 -9.64 -6.21 1.37
C PHE A 36 -10.94 -5.47 1.72
N PHE A 37 -12.02 -6.21 1.99
CA PHE A 37 -13.31 -5.60 2.32
C PHE A 37 -13.29 -4.90 3.68
N ASN A 38 -12.60 -5.45 4.67
CA ASN A 38 -12.40 -4.79 5.96
C ASN A 38 -11.61 -3.48 5.80
N MET A 39 -10.55 -3.49 4.99
CA MET A 39 -9.80 -2.28 4.67
C MET A 39 -10.67 -1.25 3.95
N ALA A 40 -11.46 -1.68 2.97
CA ALA A 40 -12.37 -0.78 2.25
C ALA A 40 -13.37 -0.12 3.21
N ASN A 41 -14.01 -0.89 4.08
CA ASN A 41 -15.01 -0.39 5.03
C ASN A 41 -14.41 0.51 6.13
N THR A 42 -13.11 0.37 6.44
CA THR A 42 -12.46 1.15 7.49
C THR A 42 -11.74 2.40 6.97
N LYS A 43 -11.17 2.35 5.76
CA LYS A 43 -10.32 3.44 5.22
C LYS A 43 -11.00 4.32 4.17
N ILE A 44 -12.04 3.83 3.49
CA ILE A 44 -12.73 4.61 2.44
C ILE A 44 -13.69 5.67 2.99
N PRO A 45 -14.46 5.42 4.08
CA PRO A 45 -15.35 6.44 4.64
C PRO A 45 -14.64 7.76 4.93
N TYR A 46 -15.39 8.86 4.89
CA TYR A 46 -14.89 10.12 5.41
C TYR A 46 -14.82 10.07 6.93
N SER A 47 -13.68 10.48 7.50
CA SER A 47 -13.52 10.60 8.94
C SER A 47 -14.28 11.81 9.49
N ALA A 48 -14.64 11.75 10.77
CA ALA A 48 -15.20 12.90 11.47
C ALA A 48 -14.25 14.11 11.37
N GLY A 49 -14.79 15.28 11.01
CA GLY A 49 -14.00 16.50 10.77
C GLY A 49 -13.51 16.67 9.32
N SER A 50 -13.80 15.74 8.41
CA SER A 50 -13.61 15.95 6.97
C SER A 50 -14.53 17.05 6.45
N ALA A 51 -14.10 17.75 5.38
CA ALA A 51 -14.91 18.79 4.72
C ALA A 51 -16.22 18.25 4.12
N ILE A 52 -16.27 16.95 3.83
CA ILE A 52 -17.45 16.22 3.37
C ILE A 52 -17.78 15.18 4.42
N SER A 53 -19.02 15.14 4.91
CA SER A 53 -19.50 14.07 5.78
C SER A 53 -19.87 12.83 4.96
N GLU A 54 -19.82 11.64 5.56
CA GLU A 54 -20.16 10.39 4.88
C GLU A 54 -21.60 10.38 4.35
N ASP A 55 -22.52 11.05 5.05
CA ASP A 55 -23.93 11.14 4.64
C ASP A 55 -24.12 11.93 3.34
N GLN A 56 -23.24 12.91 3.07
CA GLN A 56 -23.26 13.73 1.86
C GLN A 56 -22.76 12.99 0.62
N VAL A 57 -22.14 11.81 0.77
CA VAL A 57 -21.68 11.02 -0.37
C VAL A 57 -22.88 10.47 -1.12
N LEU A 58 -23.02 10.82 -2.41
CA LEU A 58 -24.09 10.31 -3.26
C LEU A 58 -23.76 8.92 -3.82
N ALA A 59 -22.55 8.76 -4.34
CA ALA A 59 -22.10 7.53 -4.95
C ALA A 59 -20.57 7.41 -4.97
N ARG A 60 -20.08 6.18 -5.09
CA ARG A 60 -18.68 5.85 -5.30
C ARG A 60 -18.53 5.00 -6.55
N LEU A 61 -17.53 5.36 -7.36
CA LEU A 61 -17.19 4.63 -8.58
C LEU A 61 -15.88 3.90 -8.36
N VAL A 62 -15.92 2.58 -8.55
CA VAL A 62 -14.70 1.78 -8.59
C VAL A 62 -13.94 2.13 -9.87
N ASN A 63 -12.62 2.32 -9.75
CA ASN A 63 -11.77 2.65 -10.89
C ASN A 63 -10.80 1.50 -11.20
N ARG A 64 -9.78 1.33 -10.37
CA ARG A 64 -8.74 0.30 -10.55
C ARG A 64 -8.13 -0.06 -9.21
N ALA A 65 -7.45 -1.19 -9.16
CA ALA A 65 -6.51 -1.52 -8.10
C ALA A 65 -5.09 -1.55 -8.63
N GLU A 66 -4.14 -1.37 -7.72
CA GLU A 66 -2.71 -1.42 -8.01
C GLU A 66 -2.04 -2.23 -6.92
N VAL A 67 -1.14 -3.13 -7.32
CA VAL A 67 -0.25 -3.83 -6.39
C VAL A 67 1.13 -3.23 -6.56
N ILE A 68 1.73 -2.81 -5.45
CA ILE A 68 3.05 -2.21 -5.39
C ILE A 68 3.92 -3.10 -4.51
N PHE A 69 5.05 -3.52 -5.06
CA PHE A 69 6.11 -4.22 -4.35
C PHE A 69 7.31 -3.29 -4.23
N ASP A 70 7.74 -3.03 -3.00
CA ASP A 70 8.97 -2.33 -2.70
C ASP A 70 10.00 -3.33 -2.15
N ILE A 71 11.17 -3.35 -2.76
CA ILE A 71 12.27 -4.26 -2.43
C ILE A 71 13.47 -3.40 -2.05
N SER A 72 14.08 -3.71 -0.91
CA SER A 72 15.24 -3.00 -0.36
C SER A 72 16.49 -3.87 -0.37
N GLY A 73 17.65 -3.25 -0.58
CA GLY A 73 18.94 -3.88 -0.35
C GLY A 73 19.24 -4.08 1.15
N ASP A 74 20.27 -4.88 1.42
CA ASP A 74 20.65 -5.29 2.78
C ASP A 74 21.03 -4.10 3.67
N GLU A 75 21.79 -3.14 3.13
CA GLU A 75 22.18 -1.91 3.83
C GLU A 75 20.96 -1.08 4.30
N LEU A 76 19.91 -1.00 3.48
CA LEU A 76 18.67 -0.30 3.85
C LEU A 76 17.89 -1.11 4.90
N ASN A 77 17.90 -2.44 4.81
CA ASN A 77 17.33 -3.29 5.85
C ASN A 77 18.02 -3.08 7.20
N THR A 78 19.36 -3.13 7.24
CA THR A 78 20.15 -2.88 8.45
C THR A 78 19.87 -1.49 9.02
N TYR A 79 19.81 -0.47 8.15
CA TYR A 79 19.43 0.87 8.58
C TYR A 79 18.04 0.89 9.22
N MET A 80 17.03 0.22 8.64
CA MET A 80 15.68 0.16 9.19
C MET A 80 15.63 -0.54 10.55
N GLU A 81 16.37 -1.64 10.73
CA GLU A 81 16.41 -2.41 11.98
C GLU A 81 17.09 -1.64 13.11
N VAL A 82 18.25 -1.03 12.83
CA VAL A 82 18.90 -0.10 13.77
C VAL A 82 17.96 1.07 14.07
N ASN A 83 17.14 1.46 13.09
CA ASN A 83 16.19 2.54 13.23
C ASN A 83 14.80 2.20 13.80
N GLU A 84 14.56 0.95 14.18
CA GLU A 84 13.27 0.58 14.76
C GLU A 84 13.13 1.18 16.18
N PRO A 85 11.93 1.65 16.59
CA PRO A 85 11.73 2.15 17.95
C PRO A 85 12.05 1.05 18.98
N SER A 86 13.00 1.31 19.89
CA SER A 86 13.24 0.40 21.01
C SER A 86 12.24 0.70 22.14
N SER A 87 11.60 -0.33 22.69
CA SER A 87 10.65 -0.20 23.81
C SER A 87 11.33 -0.04 25.17
N GLY A 88 12.66 0.11 25.20
CA GLY A 88 13.47 0.21 26.40
C GLY A 88 13.67 1.65 26.91
N ILE A 89 14.01 1.77 28.20
CA ILE A 89 14.40 3.03 28.85
C ILE A 89 15.63 3.60 28.11
N VAL A 90 15.38 4.64 27.31
CA VAL A 90 16.32 5.52 26.57
C VAL A 90 17.75 4.97 26.45
N GLN A 91 18.04 4.37 25.30
CA GLN A 91 19.41 4.26 24.80
C GLN A 91 19.57 5.16 23.59
N ASP A 92 20.68 5.90 23.55
CA ASP A 92 21.08 6.64 22.35
C ASP A 92 21.16 5.68 21.18
N LYS A 93 20.44 6.03 20.12
CA LYS A 93 20.30 5.18 18.94
C LYS A 93 21.56 5.32 18.09
N PRO A 94 22.29 4.22 17.78
CA PRO A 94 23.50 4.34 16.98
C PRO A 94 23.17 4.82 15.56
N GLU A 95 23.94 5.78 15.06
CA GLU A 95 23.83 6.23 13.67
C GLU A 95 24.46 5.16 12.77
N TYR A 96 23.65 4.59 11.87
CA TYR A 96 24.15 3.69 10.83
C TYR A 96 24.58 4.49 9.60
N THR A 97 25.85 4.35 9.20
CA THR A 97 26.38 4.86 7.95
C THR A 97 27.31 3.84 7.29
N ASN A 98 27.26 3.76 5.96
CA ASN A 98 28.16 2.96 5.15
C ASN A 98 28.99 3.82 4.17
N ILE A 99 29.10 5.13 4.46
CA ILE A 99 29.86 6.10 3.67
C ILE A 99 31.14 6.45 4.42
N ASN A 100 32.29 6.31 3.76
CA ASN A 100 33.57 6.71 4.34
C ASN A 100 33.69 8.24 4.39
N ASN A 101 34.12 8.79 5.54
CA ASN A 101 34.28 10.23 5.79
C ASN A 101 32.99 11.06 5.62
N GLY A 102 31.81 10.48 5.90
CA GLY A 102 30.54 11.18 5.86
C GLY A 102 29.46 10.49 6.68
N ILE A 103 28.30 11.14 6.77
CA ILE A 103 27.09 10.56 7.35
C ILE A 103 26.10 10.36 6.21
N GLY A 104 25.63 9.13 6.05
CA GLY A 104 24.60 8.79 5.07
C GLY A 104 24.49 7.30 4.82
N LEU A 105 23.51 6.94 4.00
CA LEU A 105 23.21 5.57 3.63
C LEU A 105 23.26 5.43 2.11
N PHE A 106 24.12 4.54 1.63
CA PHE A 106 24.16 4.13 0.24
C PHE A 106 23.58 2.72 0.11
N SER A 107 22.41 2.59 -0.52
CA SER A 107 21.75 1.29 -0.68
C SER A 107 20.96 1.24 -2.00
N SER A 108 20.43 0.07 -2.33
CA SER A 108 19.55 -0.15 -3.46
C SER A 108 18.09 -0.24 -3.01
N ARG A 109 17.19 0.24 -3.87
CA ARG A 109 15.75 0.03 -3.76
C ARG A 109 15.19 -0.24 -5.14
N PHE A 110 14.24 -1.16 -5.22
CA PHE A 110 13.52 -1.48 -6.44
C PHE A 110 12.03 -1.48 -6.15
N SER A 111 11.25 -0.73 -6.92
CA SER A 111 9.79 -0.67 -6.80
C SER A 111 9.16 -1.20 -8.09
N VAL A 112 8.24 -2.15 -7.97
CA VAL A 112 7.47 -2.72 -9.08
C VAL A 112 6.01 -2.47 -8.78
N ASN A 113 5.29 -1.93 -9.75
CA ASN A 113 3.85 -1.77 -9.63
C ASN A 113 3.14 -2.29 -10.88
N THR A 114 1.88 -2.64 -10.72
CA THR A 114 1.04 -3.14 -11.83
C THR A 114 0.57 -2.04 -12.79
N ARG A 115 0.93 -0.77 -12.55
CA ARG A 115 0.52 0.39 -13.36
C ARG A 115 1.58 0.86 -14.35
N ASP A 116 2.84 0.46 -14.16
CA ASP A 116 4.01 1.01 -14.87
C ASP A 116 3.79 0.98 -16.39
N PHE A 117 3.63 2.15 -17.00
CA PHE A 117 3.35 2.27 -18.44
C PHE A 117 4.51 1.78 -19.31
N ASN A 118 5.74 1.73 -18.76
CA ASN A 118 6.95 1.28 -19.45
C ASN A 118 7.22 -0.22 -19.28
N ARG A 119 6.44 -0.91 -18.45
CA ARG A 119 6.45 -2.38 -18.32
C ARG A 119 5.02 -2.86 -18.50
N PRO A 120 4.62 -3.43 -19.66
CA PRO A 120 3.23 -3.80 -19.92
C PRO A 120 2.69 -4.77 -18.86
N GLY A 121 2.13 -4.20 -17.80
CA GLY A 121 1.37 -4.84 -16.77
C GLY A 121 -0.09 -4.64 -17.10
N LYS A 122 -0.86 -5.73 -17.03
CA LYS A 122 -2.31 -5.66 -17.12
C LYS A 122 -2.79 -4.75 -15.99
N VAL A 123 -3.34 -3.57 -16.33
CA VAL A 123 -4.04 -2.73 -15.35
C VAL A 123 -5.03 -3.63 -14.62
N MET A 124 -4.88 -3.75 -13.30
CA MET A 124 -5.72 -4.64 -12.52
C MET A 124 -7.09 -3.98 -12.37
N THR A 125 -8.04 -4.47 -13.15
CA THR A 125 -9.44 -4.11 -13.00
C THR A 125 -10.04 -4.90 -11.84
N ILE A 126 -10.96 -4.26 -11.11
CA ILE A 126 -11.73 -4.98 -10.11
C ILE A 126 -12.68 -5.93 -10.85
N GLY A 127 -12.66 -7.21 -10.47
CA GLY A 127 -13.54 -8.20 -11.07
C GLY A 127 -15.01 -7.96 -10.70
N VAL A 128 -15.92 -8.33 -11.60
CA VAL A 128 -17.38 -8.18 -11.41
C VAL A 128 -17.88 -8.72 -10.06
N PRO A 129 -17.45 -9.90 -9.57
CA PRO A 129 -17.89 -10.39 -8.25
C PRO A 129 -17.45 -9.47 -7.10
N THR A 130 -16.26 -8.88 -7.20
CA THR A 130 -15.77 -7.94 -6.19
C THR A 130 -16.54 -6.63 -6.25
N GLU A 131 -16.85 -6.11 -7.45
CA GLU A 131 -17.71 -4.93 -7.61
C GLU A 131 -19.10 -5.17 -7.00
N GLN A 132 -19.72 -6.32 -7.27
CA GLN A 132 -21.01 -6.68 -6.69
C GLN A 132 -20.96 -6.73 -5.16
N ARG A 133 -19.90 -7.28 -4.58
CA ARG A 133 -19.72 -7.30 -3.11
C ARG A 133 -19.51 -5.90 -2.53
N LEU A 134 -18.82 -5.01 -3.24
CA LEU A 134 -18.66 -3.61 -2.83
C LEU A 134 -20.00 -2.86 -2.88
N MET A 135 -20.81 -3.09 -3.92
CA MET A 135 -22.15 -2.49 -4.05
C MET A 135 -23.16 -3.02 -3.02
N ALA A 136 -23.03 -4.28 -2.61
CA ALA A 136 -23.84 -4.88 -1.55
C ALA A 136 -23.36 -4.51 -0.13
N GLY A 137 -22.21 -3.85 -0.01
CA GLY A 137 -21.63 -3.43 1.27
C GLY A 137 -22.27 -2.16 1.84
N PRO A 138 -21.78 -1.68 3.00
CA PRO A 138 -22.30 -0.48 3.64
C PRO A 138 -21.93 0.83 2.91
N LEU A 139 -20.99 0.76 1.97
CA LEU A 139 -20.51 1.90 1.21
C LEU A 139 -21.35 2.06 -0.06
N LYS A 140 -21.71 3.30 -0.39
CA LYS A 140 -22.54 3.68 -1.55
C LYS A 140 -21.82 3.50 -2.91
N PHE A 141 -21.27 2.32 -3.19
CA PHE A 141 -20.70 1.98 -4.50
C PHE A 141 -21.81 1.74 -5.52
N ILE A 142 -21.61 2.23 -6.75
CA ILE A 142 -22.52 1.99 -7.87
C ILE A 142 -21.72 1.49 -9.08
N LYS A 143 -22.41 0.79 -10.00
CA LYS A 143 -21.83 0.43 -11.28
C LYS A 143 -21.49 1.69 -12.06
N LYS A 144 -20.26 1.76 -12.59
CA LYS A 144 -19.84 2.87 -13.44
C LYS A 144 -20.67 2.88 -14.74
N PRO A 145 -21.33 4.01 -15.10
CA PRO A 145 -22.03 4.12 -16.38
C PRO A 145 -21.03 3.96 -17.54
N GLY A 146 -21.32 3.07 -18.50
CA GLY A 146 -20.49 2.86 -19.69
C GLY A 146 -19.40 1.78 -19.58
N ASN A 147 -19.43 0.95 -18.54
CA ASN A 147 -18.65 -0.30 -18.44
C ASN A 147 -19.49 -1.53 -18.80
#